data_AF-A0A9P9MFW9-F1
#
_entry.id   AF-A0A9P9MFW9-F1
#
_cell.length_a   1.000
_cell.length_b   1.000
_cell.length_c   1.000
_cell.angle_alpha   90.00
_cell.angle_beta   90.00
_cell.angle_gamma   90.00
#
_symmetry.space_group_name_H-M   'P 1'
#
loop_
_entity.id
_entity.type
_entity.pdbx_description
1 polymer ?
#
loop_
_entity_poly.entity_id
_entity_poly.type
_entity_poly.pdbx_seq_one_letter_code
_entity_poly.pdbx_strand_id
1 'polypeptide(L)'
;MSTDLAYTDWIDQEFTSQPVSKLRSEYLEPKHPCPAVEKTYHLINLLLLSNHTDHAYKLFCTLSNLGEKLMTPDSLIADPPLFHSLPLENFLQSHQTTHPRPTGFPLSSKSPGFLELAQWDKFRECTRTGWMLEHCSLPEPADPHCWRETDDEAILGMCARLLAKEKVHGVYPPEQRMREAISCAEKLYNRPQVPAREWDWKDALRTKKRRHSYLLYRRLVVELAIRYGELEKAAEVLGLGLRVDGFNSVYGGDLTDYLMVPGIWDVLPLMARGGKETNPFFIAEDIADGIVREVIEVIKLRAREGRQWSLAPEKVGWGELLDRLAKGGWEVNGVEYKRMGYKSADDILRPPATEEEIEAAEKTVGALPDDLKEMVRVANGFNGGYHFLEGGIAGLDEIAVNDEDTEPVIWDLKDEGLRMSGATPFFEIKLQASVECDGFSHYFIPPSVWKENMDGREIMAGEYRYWSNASWQGSTEIHQSIRDWVAGWVENIEGMVERGEKTYDSYDPTVFESRIDETSKVHTVAETTANGRQHSAEDQAALEEEEEDKWEIVEAHSDSGRVTVLD
;
A
#
# COMPACT_ATOMS: atom_id res chain seq x y z
N MET A 1 16.38 -7.49 6.52
CA MET A 1 15.07 -7.64 7.20
C MET A 1 14.90 -6.54 8.26
N SER A 2 14.80 -5.27 7.84
CA SER A 2 14.74 -4.12 8.77
C SER A 2 13.61 -3.12 8.45
N THR A 3 12.74 -3.42 7.49
CA THR A 3 11.71 -2.49 7.00
C THR A 3 10.30 -2.82 7.48
N ASP A 4 10.00 -4.08 7.79
CA ASP A 4 8.61 -4.50 8.14
C ASP A 4 8.24 -4.31 9.62
N LEU A 5 9.22 -4.14 10.50
CA LEU A 5 8.97 -3.89 11.93
C LEU A 5 8.46 -2.47 12.20
N ALA A 6 8.78 -1.51 11.34
CA ALA A 6 8.39 -0.10 11.52
C ALA A 6 6.95 0.18 11.05
N TYR A 7 6.42 -0.60 10.11
CA TYR A 7 5.14 -0.31 9.46
C TYR A 7 3.92 -0.61 10.36
N THR A 8 4.01 -1.64 11.21
CA THR A 8 2.92 -2.04 12.12
C THR A 8 2.90 -1.24 13.43
N ASP A 9 4.09 -0.90 13.98
CA ASP A 9 4.18 -0.03 15.16
C ASP A 9 3.70 1.41 14.90
N TRP A 10 3.73 1.88 13.64
CA TRP A 10 3.35 3.25 13.27
C TRP A 10 1.84 3.48 13.23
N ILE A 11 1.06 2.54 12.70
CA ILE A 11 -0.40 2.70 12.52
C ILE A 11 -1.15 2.60 13.87
N ASP A 12 -0.69 1.71 14.77
CA ASP A 12 -1.37 1.48 16.04
C ASP A 12 -1.12 2.59 17.09
N GLN A 13 0.01 3.29 16.97
CA GLN A 13 0.27 4.51 17.75
C GLN A 13 -0.45 5.72 17.16
N GLU A 14 -0.79 5.74 15.87
CA GLU A 14 -1.37 6.92 15.21
C GLU A 14 -2.70 7.35 15.85
N PHE A 15 -3.63 6.43 16.15
CA PHE A 15 -4.92 6.81 16.76
C PHE A 15 -4.91 6.91 18.29
N THR A 16 -3.87 6.39 18.94
CA THR A 16 -3.71 6.48 20.40
C THR A 16 -2.80 7.64 20.82
N SER A 17 -2.03 8.23 19.89
CA SER A 17 -1.07 9.29 20.15
C SER A 17 -1.02 10.44 19.12
N GLN A 18 -1.56 10.30 17.91
CA GLN A 18 -1.68 11.41 16.94
C GLN A 18 -3.11 11.98 16.89
N PRO A 19 -3.25 13.31 16.72
CA PRO A 19 -4.56 13.95 16.65
C PRO A 19 -5.24 13.66 15.30
N VAL A 20 -6.57 13.49 15.35
CA VAL A 20 -7.49 13.37 14.20
C VAL A 20 -7.25 14.46 13.12
N SER A 21 -6.57 15.56 13.48
CA SER A 21 -6.13 16.62 12.57
C SER A 21 -5.32 16.14 11.37
N LYS A 22 -4.50 15.09 11.51
CA LYS A 22 -3.74 14.54 10.36
C LYS A 22 -4.65 13.75 9.41
N LEU A 23 -5.51 12.92 9.96
CA LEU A 23 -6.53 12.22 9.16
C LEU A 23 -7.44 13.23 8.45
N ARG A 24 -7.71 14.38 9.09
CA ARG A 24 -8.45 15.48 8.50
C ARG A 24 -7.76 16.04 7.25
N SER A 25 -6.46 16.37 7.31
CA SER A 25 -5.75 16.88 6.13
C SER A 25 -5.69 15.81 5.04
N GLU A 26 -5.46 14.54 5.37
CA GLU A 26 -5.41 13.43 4.40
C GLU A 26 -6.74 13.17 3.67
N TYR A 27 -7.88 13.57 4.25
CA TYR A 27 -9.17 13.54 3.56
C TYR A 27 -9.42 14.78 2.68
N LEU A 28 -8.98 15.95 3.16
CA LEU A 28 -9.39 17.23 2.61
C LEU A 28 -8.42 17.76 1.55
N GLU A 29 -7.12 17.52 1.73
CA GLU A 29 -6.04 18.06 0.89
C GLU A 29 -5.80 17.23 -0.36
N PRO A 30 -5.64 15.89 -0.34
CA PRO A 30 -5.28 15.11 -1.53
C PRO A 30 -6.36 15.07 -2.60
N LYS A 31 -5.91 14.90 -3.86
CA LYS A 31 -6.79 14.50 -4.97
C LYS A 31 -7.43 13.14 -4.68
N HIS A 32 -6.63 12.18 -4.20
CA HIS A 32 -7.07 10.83 -3.84
C HIS A 32 -6.99 10.59 -2.33
N PRO A 33 -8.13 10.52 -1.61
CA PRO A 33 -8.14 10.32 -0.16
C PRO A 33 -7.99 8.85 0.27
N CYS A 34 -7.51 7.95 -0.60
CA CYS A 34 -7.39 6.52 -0.32
C CYS A 34 -6.59 6.22 0.96
N PRO A 35 -5.43 6.85 1.23
CA PRO A 35 -4.72 6.63 2.49
C PRO A 35 -5.55 6.96 3.73
N ALA A 36 -6.35 8.03 3.69
CA ALA A 36 -7.25 8.42 4.77
C ALA A 36 -8.38 7.40 4.96
N VAL A 37 -8.90 6.84 3.86
CA VAL A 37 -9.92 5.80 3.89
C VAL A 37 -9.36 4.51 4.50
N GLU A 38 -8.17 4.08 4.11
CA GLU A 38 -7.49 2.90 4.68
C GLU A 38 -7.27 3.05 6.19
N LYS A 39 -6.76 4.22 6.63
CA LYS A 39 -6.61 4.53 8.05
C LYS A 39 -7.94 4.52 8.80
N THR A 40 -9.02 4.96 8.16
CA THR A 40 -10.37 4.92 8.75
C THR A 40 -10.89 3.49 8.87
N TYR A 41 -10.59 2.60 7.92
CA TYR A 41 -10.87 1.16 8.05
C TYR A 41 -10.07 0.51 9.18
N HIS A 42 -8.81 0.91 9.37
CA HIS A 42 -8.04 0.47 10.53
C HIS A 42 -8.67 0.94 11.85
N LEU A 43 -9.09 2.21 11.92
CA LEU A 43 -9.84 2.74 13.07
C LEU A 43 -11.13 1.95 13.33
N ILE A 44 -11.87 1.56 12.29
CA ILE A 44 -13.05 0.69 12.43
C ILE A 44 -12.66 -0.63 13.12
N ASN A 45 -11.56 -1.27 12.72
CA ASN A 45 -11.09 -2.50 13.35
C ASN A 45 -10.67 -2.28 14.82
N LEU A 46 -10.03 -1.15 15.14
CA LEU A 46 -9.66 -0.81 16.53
C LEU A 46 -10.89 -0.52 17.42
N LEU A 47 -11.92 0.11 16.86
CA LEU A 47 -13.21 0.31 17.53
C LEU A 47 -13.89 -1.03 17.79
N LEU A 48 -13.91 -1.94 16.81
CA LEU A 48 -14.43 -3.30 16.97
C LEU A 48 -13.68 -4.06 18.08
N LEU A 49 -12.34 -4.03 18.06
CA LEU A 49 -11.48 -4.63 19.09
C LEU A 49 -11.78 -4.07 20.50
N SER A 50 -12.11 -2.78 20.58
CA SER A 50 -12.49 -2.09 21.82
C SER A 50 -13.97 -2.30 22.20
N ASN A 51 -14.70 -3.14 21.46
CA ASN A 51 -16.12 -3.42 21.62
C ASN A 51 -17.05 -2.20 21.42
N HIS A 52 -16.64 -1.25 20.58
CA HIS A 52 -17.46 -0.09 20.18
C HIS A 52 -18.19 -0.37 18.85
N THR A 53 -19.08 -1.37 18.85
CA THR A 53 -19.74 -1.87 17.63
C THR A 53 -20.55 -0.80 16.90
N ASP A 54 -21.30 0.01 17.63
CA ASP A 54 -22.17 1.04 17.05
C ASP A 54 -21.34 2.15 16.38
N HIS A 55 -20.22 2.52 17.00
CA HIS A 55 -19.26 3.48 16.48
C HIS A 55 -18.57 2.99 15.20
N ALA A 56 -18.06 1.77 15.24
CA ALA A 56 -17.45 1.11 14.09
C ALA A 56 -18.43 1.04 12.91
N TYR A 57 -19.66 0.60 13.18
CA TYR A 57 -20.71 0.48 12.18
C TYR A 57 -21.13 1.84 11.60
N LYS A 58 -21.28 2.87 12.45
CA LYS A 58 -21.63 4.22 11.99
C LYS A 58 -20.57 4.80 11.05
N LEU A 59 -19.30 4.60 11.36
CA LEU A 59 -18.18 5.04 10.53
C LEU A 59 -18.13 4.26 9.20
N PHE A 60 -18.30 2.94 9.27
CA PHE A 60 -18.41 2.06 8.10
C PHE A 60 -19.57 2.45 7.17
N CYS A 61 -20.76 2.69 7.73
CA CYS A 61 -21.93 3.18 6.98
C CYS A 61 -21.65 4.53 6.31
N THR A 62 -20.94 5.43 7.00
CA THR A 62 -20.61 6.75 6.45
C THR A 62 -19.70 6.61 5.23
N LEU A 63 -18.65 5.79 5.33
CA LEU A 63 -17.76 5.49 4.19
C LEU A 63 -18.53 4.81 3.06
N SER A 64 -19.35 3.81 3.36
CA SER A 64 -20.13 3.08 2.36
C SER A 64 -21.10 3.99 1.59
N ASN A 65 -21.77 4.91 2.29
CA ASN A 65 -22.77 5.80 1.70
C ASN A 65 -22.17 7.01 0.96
N LEU A 66 -20.95 7.42 1.31
CA LEU A 66 -20.32 8.62 0.76
C LEU A 66 -19.09 8.32 -0.09
N GLY A 67 -18.61 7.08 -0.16
CA GLY A 67 -17.35 6.69 -0.79
C GLY A 67 -17.19 7.18 -2.23
N GLU A 68 -18.21 7.01 -3.06
CA GLU A 68 -18.23 7.52 -4.45
C GLU A 68 -18.06 9.04 -4.53
N LYS A 69 -18.56 9.77 -3.52
CA LYS A 69 -18.49 11.24 -3.46
C LYS A 69 -17.16 11.76 -2.91
N LEU A 70 -16.29 10.88 -2.40
CA LEU A 70 -14.97 11.28 -1.90
C LEU A 70 -13.96 11.47 -3.04
N MET A 71 -14.17 10.74 -4.15
CA MET A 71 -13.30 10.76 -5.32
C MET A 71 -13.66 11.93 -6.25
N THR A 72 -12.65 12.46 -6.95
CA THR A 72 -12.87 13.39 -8.05
C THR A 72 -13.36 12.62 -9.28
N PRO A 73 -14.29 13.18 -10.09
CA PRO A 73 -14.82 12.52 -11.30
C PRO A 73 -13.75 12.03 -12.29
N ASP A 74 -12.59 12.67 -12.31
CA ASP A 74 -11.47 12.38 -13.23
C ASP A 74 -10.56 11.23 -12.76
N SER A 75 -10.92 10.53 -11.67
CA SER A 75 -10.16 9.39 -11.19
C SER A 75 -10.42 8.17 -12.08
N LEU A 76 -9.48 7.87 -12.99
CA LEU A 76 -9.46 6.62 -13.80
C LEU A 76 -9.50 5.34 -12.94
N ILE A 77 -9.20 5.45 -11.64
CA ILE A 77 -9.50 4.41 -10.66
C ILE A 77 -11.01 4.43 -10.38
N ALA A 78 -11.75 3.65 -11.18
CA ALA A 78 -13.20 3.57 -11.19
C ALA A 78 -13.83 2.94 -9.93
N ASP A 79 -13.02 2.41 -9.01
CA ASP A 79 -13.54 1.84 -7.78
C ASP A 79 -13.33 2.81 -6.61
N PRO A 80 -14.40 3.24 -5.91
CA PRO A 80 -14.23 3.88 -4.62
C PRO A 80 -13.41 2.94 -3.73
N PRO A 81 -12.58 3.46 -2.80
CA PRO A 81 -11.79 2.64 -1.86
C PRO A 81 -12.68 1.96 -0.81
N LEU A 82 -13.81 1.39 -1.20
CA LEU A 82 -14.65 0.55 -0.36
C LEU A 82 -13.97 -0.81 -0.20
N PHE A 83 -13.01 -0.84 0.71
CA PHE A 83 -12.33 -2.06 1.09
C PHE A 83 -13.32 -3.02 1.74
N HIS A 84 -13.63 -4.10 1.03
CA HIS A 84 -14.33 -5.24 1.59
C HIS A 84 -13.35 -6.08 2.42
N SER A 85 -13.27 -5.83 3.73
CA SER A 85 -12.42 -6.60 4.63
C SER A 85 -13.15 -7.81 5.23
N LEU A 86 -12.42 -8.90 5.46
CA LEU A 86 -12.97 -10.12 6.07
C LEU A 86 -13.45 -9.92 7.53
N PRO A 87 -12.81 -9.07 8.36
CA PRO A 87 -13.37 -8.69 9.66
C PRO A 87 -14.74 -8.04 9.57
N LEU A 88 -14.94 -7.14 8.61
CA LEU A 88 -16.24 -6.49 8.43
C LEU A 88 -17.31 -7.47 7.99
N GLU A 89 -16.97 -8.40 7.10
CA GLU A 89 -17.88 -9.48 6.72
C GLU A 89 -18.28 -10.33 7.94
N ASN A 90 -17.30 -10.74 8.75
CA ASN A 90 -17.56 -11.50 9.97
C ASN A 90 -18.43 -10.73 10.97
N PHE A 91 -18.19 -9.43 11.11
CA PHE A 91 -18.99 -8.54 11.96
C PHE A 91 -20.44 -8.45 11.48
N LEU A 92 -20.64 -8.13 10.20
CA LEU A 92 -21.97 -7.95 9.60
C LEU A 92 -22.79 -9.25 9.60
N GLN A 93 -22.16 -10.40 9.37
CA GLN A 93 -22.85 -11.69 9.48
C GLN A 93 -23.28 -12.00 10.91
N SER A 94 -22.40 -11.74 11.89
CA SER A 94 -22.68 -12.03 13.30
C SER A 94 -23.68 -11.05 13.93
N HIS A 95 -23.75 -9.82 13.42
CA HIS A 95 -24.59 -8.75 13.97
C HIS A 95 -25.71 -8.31 13.03
N GLN A 96 -26.09 -9.12 12.04
CA GLN A 96 -27.04 -8.73 10.99
C GLN A 96 -28.36 -8.14 11.51
N THR A 97 -28.81 -8.57 12.69
CA THR A 97 -30.05 -8.12 13.33
C THR A 97 -29.97 -6.69 13.89
N THR A 98 -28.80 -6.26 14.35
CA THR A 98 -28.56 -4.96 14.98
C THR A 98 -27.81 -4.00 14.06
N HIS A 99 -26.97 -4.55 13.17
CA HIS A 99 -26.07 -3.84 12.27
C HIS A 99 -26.24 -4.42 10.85
N PRO A 100 -27.38 -4.16 10.17
CA PRO A 100 -27.63 -4.70 8.85
C PRO A 100 -26.64 -4.17 7.82
N ARG A 101 -26.39 -4.89 6.73
CA ARG A 101 -25.51 -4.40 5.66
C ARG A 101 -26.04 -3.07 5.08
N PRO A 102 -25.19 -2.04 4.90
CA PRO A 102 -25.58 -0.79 4.25
C PRO A 102 -26.09 -1.01 2.83
N THR A 103 -27.08 -0.21 2.41
CA THR A 103 -27.62 -0.26 1.06
C THR A 103 -26.57 0.19 0.04
N GLY A 104 -26.38 -0.54 -1.05
CA GLY A 104 -25.41 -0.20 -2.10
C GLY A 104 -23.97 -0.65 -1.81
N PHE A 105 -23.68 -1.17 -0.61
CA PHE A 105 -22.38 -1.80 -0.37
C PHE A 105 -22.29 -3.11 -1.17
N PRO A 106 -21.28 -3.28 -2.04
CA PRO A 106 -21.18 -4.46 -2.88
C PRO A 106 -21.21 -5.71 -2.01
N LEU A 107 -22.02 -6.69 -2.41
CA LEU A 107 -21.86 -8.04 -1.90
C LEU A 107 -20.44 -8.47 -2.26
N SER A 108 -19.73 -9.07 -1.31
CA SER A 108 -18.47 -9.75 -1.61
C SER A 108 -18.64 -10.50 -2.93
N SER A 109 -17.83 -10.19 -3.94
CA SER A 109 -17.81 -10.91 -5.22
C SER A 109 -17.45 -12.39 -5.04
N LYS A 110 -17.05 -12.76 -3.82
CA LYS A 110 -16.68 -14.11 -3.42
C LYS A 110 -17.93 -14.93 -3.12
N SER A 111 -17.89 -16.19 -3.55
CA SER A 111 -18.97 -17.16 -3.42
C SER A 111 -19.51 -17.30 -1.98
N PRO A 112 -20.79 -17.68 -1.79
CA PRO A 112 -21.29 -18.13 -0.49
C PRO A 112 -20.32 -19.14 0.15
N GLY A 113 -20.02 -18.99 1.44
CA GLY A 113 -19.06 -19.85 2.14
C GLY A 113 -17.60 -19.37 2.12
N PHE A 114 -17.29 -18.23 1.47
CA PHE A 114 -15.92 -17.73 1.38
C PHE A 114 -15.33 -17.36 2.76
N LEU A 115 -16.13 -16.72 3.63
CA LEU A 115 -15.64 -16.33 4.96
C LEU A 115 -15.28 -17.57 5.78
N GLU A 116 -16.14 -18.59 5.77
CA GLU A 116 -15.95 -19.84 6.48
C GLU A 116 -14.72 -20.60 5.97
N LEU A 117 -14.51 -20.60 4.65
CA LEU A 117 -13.30 -21.14 4.03
C LEU A 117 -12.04 -20.39 4.48
N ALA A 118 -12.06 -19.05 4.44
CA ALA A 118 -10.93 -18.22 4.86
C ALA A 118 -10.62 -18.39 6.37
N GLN A 119 -11.65 -18.46 7.21
CA GLN A 119 -11.53 -18.73 8.65
C GLN A 119 -10.90 -20.11 8.90
N TRP A 120 -11.35 -21.13 8.16
CA TRP A 120 -10.80 -22.49 8.24
C TRP A 120 -9.36 -22.56 7.75
N ASP A 121 -9.03 -21.90 6.64
CA ASP A 121 -7.66 -21.86 6.10
C ASP A 121 -6.69 -21.24 7.11
N LYS A 122 -7.10 -20.16 7.78
CA LYS A 122 -6.33 -19.53 8.86
C LYS A 122 -6.18 -20.43 10.10
N PHE A 123 -7.23 -21.17 10.49
CA PHE A 123 -7.11 -22.19 11.53
C PHE A 123 -6.09 -23.27 11.15
N ARG A 124 -6.19 -23.79 9.91
CA ARG A 124 -5.28 -24.83 9.39
C ARG A 124 -3.83 -24.34 9.37
N GLU A 125 -3.58 -23.12 8.90
CA GLU A 125 -2.27 -22.49 8.91
C GLU A 125 -1.67 -22.49 10.32
N CYS A 126 -2.48 -22.16 11.33
CA CYS A 126 -2.04 -22.16 12.72
C CYS A 126 -1.67 -23.55 13.25
N THR A 127 -2.18 -24.64 12.66
CA THR A 127 -1.84 -26.03 13.02
C THR A 127 -0.69 -26.62 12.19
N ARG A 128 -0.12 -25.86 11.24
CA ARG A 128 0.95 -26.36 10.36
C ARG A 128 2.19 -26.69 11.16
N THR A 129 2.67 -27.92 11.00
CA THR A 129 3.85 -28.48 11.70
C THR A 129 5.11 -28.46 10.84
N GLY A 130 4.98 -28.40 9.51
CA GLY A 130 6.13 -28.33 8.59
C GLY A 130 7.05 -27.13 8.85
N TRP A 131 6.48 -26.00 9.26
CA TRP A 131 7.25 -24.82 9.66
C TRP A 131 8.20 -25.10 10.84
N MET A 132 7.75 -25.90 11.82
CA MET A 132 8.58 -26.28 12.98
C MET A 132 9.75 -27.19 12.56
N LEU A 133 9.53 -28.08 11.58
CA LEU A 133 10.61 -28.89 11.02
C LEU A 133 11.63 -28.02 10.28
N GLU A 134 11.16 -27.13 9.42
CA GLU A 134 12.01 -26.27 8.58
C GLU A 134 12.83 -25.27 9.42
N HIS A 135 12.19 -24.57 10.36
CA HIS A 135 12.80 -23.43 11.04
C HIS A 135 13.28 -23.71 12.47
N CYS A 136 12.84 -24.82 13.07
CA CYS A 136 13.31 -25.28 14.39
C CYS A 136 14.03 -26.64 14.32
N SER A 137 14.16 -27.25 13.14
CA SER A 137 14.73 -28.61 12.98
C SER A 137 14.04 -29.66 13.86
N LEU A 138 12.75 -29.44 14.15
CA LEU A 138 11.98 -30.26 15.09
C LEU A 138 11.00 -31.17 14.32
N PRO A 139 11.26 -32.49 14.26
CA PRO A 139 10.29 -33.44 13.70
C PRO A 139 9.06 -33.59 14.60
N GLU A 140 7.93 -34.02 14.01
CA GLU A 140 6.73 -34.35 14.78
C GLU A 140 7.05 -35.49 15.78
N PRO A 141 6.78 -35.34 17.09
CA PRO A 141 6.92 -36.43 18.04
C PRO A 141 5.92 -37.55 17.75
N ALA A 142 6.33 -38.80 18.01
CA ALA A 142 5.46 -39.97 17.82
C ALA A 142 4.21 -39.94 18.72
N ASP A 143 4.33 -39.36 19.91
CA ASP A 143 3.24 -39.10 20.84
C ASP A 143 3.22 -37.61 21.22
N PRO A 144 2.19 -36.83 20.84
CA PRO A 144 2.11 -35.43 21.22
C PRO A 144 1.96 -35.24 22.74
N HIS A 145 1.52 -36.24 23.52
CA HIS A 145 1.35 -36.14 24.98
C HIS A 145 2.68 -36.03 25.76
N CYS A 146 3.83 -36.17 25.08
CA CYS A 146 5.14 -35.89 25.67
C CYS A 146 5.28 -34.45 26.20
N TRP A 147 4.39 -33.53 25.79
CA TRP A 147 4.31 -32.15 26.30
C TRP A 147 4.17 -32.08 27.83
N ARG A 148 3.56 -33.10 28.45
CA ARG A 148 3.33 -33.15 29.89
C ARG A 148 4.65 -33.17 30.68
N GLU A 149 5.66 -33.85 30.13
CA GLU A 149 6.93 -34.13 30.79
C GLU A 149 8.07 -33.21 30.32
N THR A 150 7.95 -32.62 29.13
CA THR A 150 8.97 -31.72 28.58
C THR A 150 8.79 -30.27 29.02
N ASP A 151 9.90 -29.56 29.12
CA ASP A 151 9.91 -28.10 29.21
C ASP A 151 10.54 -27.42 27.99
N ASP A 152 10.77 -28.12 26.89
CA ASP A 152 11.26 -27.48 25.66
C ASP A 152 10.15 -26.67 24.96
N GLU A 153 10.40 -25.37 24.72
CA GLU A 153 9.41 -24.45 24.12
C GLU A 153 8.96 -24.90 22.74
N ALA A 154 9.87 -25.41 21.90
CA ALA A 154 9.56 -25.83 20.55
C ALA A 154 8.74 -27.13 20.55
N ILE A 155 9.06 -28.07 21.45
CA ILE A 155 8.26 -29.29 21.64
C ILE A 155 6.85 -28.93 22.12
N LEU A 156 6.70 -28.01 23.08
CA LEU A 156 5.37 -27.57 23.53
C LEU A 156 4.55 -26.94 22.39
N GLY A 157 5.16 -26.07 21.57
CA GLY A 157 4.51 -25.50 20.39
C GLY A 157 4.10 -26.56 19.36
N MET A 158 4.99 -27.51 19.08
CA MET A 158 4.71 -28.64 18.16
C MET A 158 3.57 -29.51 18.67
N CYS A 159 3.59 -29.90 19.95
CA CYS A 159 2.56 -30.74 20.55
C CYS A 159 1.20 -30.06 20.56
N ALA A 160 1.12 -28.76 20.89
CA ALA A 160 -0.13 -28.01 20.84
C ALA A 160 -0.71 -27.98 19.41
N ARG A 161 0.13 -27.75 18.40
CA ARG A 161 -0.28 -27.81 16.98
C ARG A 161 -0.82 -29.20 16.60
N LEU A 162 -0.11 -30.27 16.96
CA LEU A 162 -0.54 -31.64 16.68
C LEU A 162 -1.85 -32.01 17.39
N LEU A 163 -2.01 -31.61 18.64
CA LEU A 163 -3.25 -31.83 19.39
C LEU A 163 -4.43 -31.10 18.74
N ALA A 164 -4.19 -29.93 18.12
CA ALA A 164 -5.20 -29.14 17.42
C ALA A 164 -5.45 -29.54 15.95
N LYS A 165 -4.53 -30.31 15.34
CA LYS A 165 -4.53 -30.64 13.90
C LYS A 165 -5.52 -31.75 13.57
N GLU A 166 -6.33 -31.54 12.54
CA GLU A 166 -7.19 -32.56 11.95
C GLU A 166 -6.83 -32.84 10.49
N LYS A 167 -7.09 -34.08 10.06
CA LYS A 167 -6.81 -34.51 8.67
C LYS A 167 -7.96 -34.20 7.71
N VAL A 168 -9.17 -34.05 8.22
CA VAL A 168 -10.37 -33.84 7.42
C VAL A 168 -10.64 -32.34 7.31
N HIS A 169 -10.87 -31.86 6.09
CA HIS A 169 -11.19 -30.46 5.82
C HIS A 169 -12.51 -30.05 6.51
N GLY A 170 -12.52 -28.88 7.17
CA GLY A 170 -13.68 -28.32 7.86
C GLY A 170 -14.02 -28.97 9.20
N VAL A 171 -13.19 -29.91 9.68
CA VAL A 171 -13.45 -30.64 10.94
C VAL A 171 -12.46 -30.20 12.01
N TYR A 172 -12.98 -29.75 13.15
CA TYR A 172 -12.18 -29.38 14.31
C TYR A 172 -11.88 -30.59 15.20
N PRO A 173 -10.79 -30.57 15.98
CA PRO A 173 -10.45 -31.67 16.87
C PRO A 173 -11.55 -31.90 17.93
N PRO A 174 -11.69 -33.13 18.46
CA PRO A 174 -12.67 -33.40 19.51
C PRO A 174 -12.34 -32.61 20.78
N GLU A 175 -13.39 -32.36 21.59
CA GLU A 175 -13.34 -31.55 22.82
C GLU A 175 -12.15 -31.88 23.73
N GLN A 176 -11.92 -33.17 24.00
CA GLN A 176 -10.80 -33.61 24.83
C GLN A 176 -9.43 -33.15 24.28
N ARG A 177 -9.24 -33.22 22.95
CA ARG A 177 -8.00 -32.77 22.30
C ARG A 177 -7.88 -31.26 22.27
N MET A 178 -8.99 -30.52 22.11
CA MET A 178 -8.99 -29.07 22.25
C MET A 178 -8.49 -28.65 23.63
N ARG A 179 -9.06 -29.24 24.69
CA ARG A 179 -8.63 -28.98 26.06
C ARG A 179 -7.16 -29.29 26.28
N GLU A 180 -6.66 -30.43 25.79
CA GLU A 180 -5.24 -30.77 25.89
C GLU A 180 -4.33 -29.81 25.11
N ALA A 181 -4.75 -29.37 23.92
CA ALA A 181 -4.00 -28.37 23.15
C ALA A 181 -3.92 -27.03 23.89
N ILE A 182 -5.02 -26.59 24.51
CA ILE A 182 -5.07 -25.37 25.33
C ILE A 182 -4.12 -25.51 26.53
N SER A 183 -4.19 -26.60 27.31
CA SER A 183 -3.29 -26.81 28.45
C SER A 183 -1.81 -26.89 28.04
N CYS A 184 -1.50 -27.51 26.90
CA CYS A 184 -0.16 -27.54 26.34
C CYS A 184 0.33 -26.12 25.99
N ALA A 185 -0.54 -25.30 25.38
CA ALA A 185 -0.23 -23.92 25.04
C ALA A 185 -0.04 -23.03 26.28
N GLU A 186 -0.85 -23.21 27.32
CA GLU A 186 -0.68 -22.51 28.60
C GLU A 186 0.67 -22.80 29.23
N LYS A 187 1.13 -24.05 29.18
CA LYS A 187 2.48 -24.42 29.66
C LYS A 187 3.58 -23.64 28.94
N LEU A 188 3.41 -23.38 27.64
CA LEU A 188 4.31 -22.52 26.87
C LEU A 188 4.18 -21.04 27.27
N TYR A 189 2.96 -20.51 27.29
CA TYR A 189 2.70 -19.08 27.47
C TYR A 189 2.82 -18.57 28.91
N ASN A 190 2.76 -19.44 29.91
CA ASN A 190 3.06 -19.10 31.31
C ASN A 190 4.55 -18.78 31.53
N ARG A 191 5.39 -18.98 30.51
CA ARG A 191 6.80 -18.62 30.57
C ARG A 191 6.96 -17.13 30.30
N PRO A 192 7.79 -16.41 31.09
CA PRO A 192 8.00 -14.99 30.88
C PRO A 192 8.53 -14.68 29.48
N GLN A 193 7.91 -13.71 28.81
CA GLN A 193 8.36 -13.16 27.54
C GLN A 193 8.20 -11.65 27.57
N VAL A 194 9.25 -10.92 27.19
CA VAL A 194 9.21 -9.47 27.09
C VAL A 194 8.42 -9.03 25.84
N PRO A 195 7.83 -7.83 25.84
CA PRO A 195 7.21 -7.25 24.65
C PRO A 195 8.15 -7.29 23.42
N ALA A 196 7.59 -7.41 22.22
CA ALA A 196 8.36 -7.48 20.97
C ALA A 196 9.34 -6.31 20.79
N ARG A 197 8.93 -5.10 21.18
CA ARG A 197 9.76 -3.88 21.20
C ARG A 197 10.98 -3.96 22.13
N GLU A 198 10.94 -4.79 23.16
CA GLU A 198 12.00 -4.98 24.15
C GLU A 198 12.81 -6.26 23.88
N TRP A 199 12.52 -6.96 22.77
CA TRP A 199 13.18 -8.20 22.41
C TRP A 199 14.56 -7.95 21.80
N ASP A 200 15.60 -8.55 22.37
CA ASP A 200 16.95 -8.52 21.80
C ASP A 200 17.05 -9.45 20.59
N TRP A 201 16.77 -8.92 19.40
CA TRP A 201 16.83 -9.65 18.14
C TRP A 201 18.23 -10.16 17.80
N LYS A 202 19.28 -9.44 18.21
CA LYS A 202 20.67 -9.84 17.93
C LYS A 202 21.06 -11.04 18.77
N ASP A 203 20.73 -11.01 20.06
CA ASP A 203 20.95 -12.16 20.94
C ASP A 203 20.08 -13.35 20.51
N ALA A 204 18.80 -13.11 20.20
CA ALA A 204 17.89 -14.18 19.80
C ALA A 204 18.37 -14.92 18.53
N LEU A 205 18.89 -14.19 17.54
CA LEU A 205 19.48 -14.80 16.35
C LEU A 205 20.72 -15.63 16.70
N ARG A 206 21.60 -15.10 17.55
CA ARG A 206 22.83 -15.78 17.98
C ARG A 206 22.55 -17.04 18.79
N THR A 207 21.59 -16.99 19.70
CA THR A 207 21.23 -18.09 20.61
C THR A 207 20.15 -19.01 20.03
N LYS A 208 19.67 -18.72 18.81
CA LYS A 208 18.54 -19.38 18.14
C LYS A 208 17.26 -19.38 19.01
N LYS A 209 17.13 -18.40 19.90
CA LYS A 209 15.93 -18.20 20.72
C LYS A 209 14.78 -17.72 19.83
N ARG A 210 13.60 -18.29 20.02
CA ARG A 210 12.39 -17.91 19.30
C ARG A 210 11.39 -17.27 20.26
N ARG A 211 10.54 -16.39 19.76
CA ARG A 211 9.37 -15.93 20.53
C ARG A 211 8.32 -17.05 20.57
N HIS A 212 7.43 -17.02 21.55
CA HIS A 212 6.45 -18.10 21.70
C HIS A 212 5.44 -18.09 20.56
N SER A 213 5.12 -16.91 20.05
CA SER A 213 4.20 -16.74 18.94
C SER A 213 4.73 -17.25 17.59
N TYR A 214 6.06 -17.35 17.43
CA TYR A 214 6.67 -18.10 16.32
C TYR A 214 6.43 -19.60 16.45
N LEU A 215 6.55 -20.12 17.66
CA LEU A 215 6.39 -21.55 17.92
C LEU A 215 4.93 -21.97 17.88
N LEU A 216 4.02 -21.12 18.35
CA LEU A 216 2.59 -21.37 18.42
C LEU A 216 1.81 -20.05 18.26
N TYR A 217 1.05 -19.92 17.17
CA TYR A 217 0.18 -18.77 16.95
C TYR A 217 -0.89 -18.67 18.04
N ARG A 218 -1.00 -17.53 18.69
CA ARG A 218 -1.99 -17.31 19.76
C ARG A 218 -3.42 -17.39 19.24
N ARG A 219 -3.66 -16.98 17.99
CA ARG A 219 -4.94 -17.17 17.28
C ARG A 219 -5.47 -18.60 17.39
N LEU A 220 -4.61 -19.61 17.29
CA LEU A 220 -5.02 -21.02 17.42
C LEU A 220 -5.71 -21.27 18.76
N VAL A 221 -5.06 -20.81 19.82
CA VAL A 221 -5.48 -21.07 21.20
C VAL A 221 -6.73 -20.26 21.52
N VAL A 222 -6.83 -19.03 21.02
CA VAL A 222 -8.05 -18.21 21.09
C VAL A 222 -9.22 -18.94 20.43
N GLU A 223 -9.06 -19.43 19.19
CA GLU A 223 -10.13 -20.12 18.47
C GLU A 223 -10.53 -21.44 19.15
N LEU A 224 -9.56 -22.23 19.63
CA LEU A 224 -9.83 -23.47 20.37
C LEU A 224 -10.58 -23.18 21.67
N ALA A 225 -10.19 -22.15 22.43
CA ALA A 225 -10.86 -21.76 23.67
C ALA A 225 -12.31 -21.31 23.42
N ILE A 226 -12.56 -20.53 22.36
CA ILE A 226 -13.92 -20.15 21.95
C ILE A 226 -14.76 -21.40 21.64
N ARG A 227 -14.23 -22.31 20.81
CA ARG A 227 -14.94 -23.53 20.41
C ARG A 227 -15.20 -24.46 21.58
N TYR A 228 -14.29 -24.49 22.55
CA TYR A 228 -14.44 -25.26 23.79
C TYR A 228 -15.43 -24.61 24.77
N GLY A 229 -15.71 -23.31 24.62
CA GLY A 229 -16.58 -22.55 25.51
C GLY A 229 -15.86 -21.83 26.66
N GLU A 230 -14.53 -21.76 26.65
CA GLU A 230 -13.73 -21.03 27.63
C GLU A 230 -13.44 -19.59 27.15
N LEU A 231 -14.48 -18.75 27.13
CA LEU A 231 -14.39 -17.38 26.59
C LEU A 231 -13.43 -16.48 27.39
N GLU A 232 -13.37 -16.62 28.72
CA GLU A 232 -12.42 -15.90 29.56
C GLU A 232 -10.97 -16.28 29.23
N LYS A 233 -10.73 -17.56 28.93
CA LYS A 233 -9.40 -18.03 28.50
C LYS A 233 -9.04 -17.47 27.13
N ALA A 234 -10.00 -17.44 26.21
CA ALA A 234 -9.81 -16.82 24.90
C ALA A 234 -9.43 -15.34 25.04
N ALA A 235 -10.12 -14.60 25.93
CA ALA A 235 -9.80 -13.20 26.23
C ALA A 235 -8.40 -13.05 26.85
N GLU A 236 -8.05 -13.89 27.84
CA GLU A 236 -6.73 -13.86 28.48
C GLU A 236 -5.59 -14.05 27.46
N VAL A 237 -5.71 -15.06 26.59
CA VAL A 237 -4.70 -15.37 25.57
C VAL A 237 -4.62 -14.29 24.50
N LEU A 238 -5.76 -13.75 24.07
CA LEU A 238 -5.81 -12.62 23.15
C LEU A 238 -5.09 -11.40 23.75
N GLY A 239 -5.46 -11.00 24.96
CA GLY A 239 -4.82 -9.87 25.64
C GLY A 239 -3.33 -10.07 25.90
N LEU A 240 -2.91 -11.31 26.19
CA LEU A 240 -1.48 -11.64 26.24
C LEU A 240 -0.80 -11.41 24.89
N GLY A 241 -1.41 -11.83 23.79
CA GLY A 241 -0.92 -11.57 22.44
C GLY A 241 -0.77 -10.09 22.13
N LEU A 242 -1.79 -9.28 22.43
CA LEU A 242 -1.74 -7.84 22.20
C LEU A 242 -0.63 -7.16 23.00
N ARG A 243 -0.42 -7.54 24.27
CA ARG A 243 0.63 -6.94 25.12
C ARG A 243 2.04 -7.39 24.77
N VAL A 244 2.20 -8.66 24.40
CA VAL A 244 3.53 -9.27 24.23
C VAL A 244 4.00 -9.16 22.80
N ASP A 245 3.13 -9.41 21.83
CA ASP A 245 3.47 -9.52 20.41
C ASP A 245 2.95 -8.33 19.58
N GLY A 246 1.88 -7.66 20.03
CA GLY A 246 1.21 -6.61 19.26
C GLY A 246 0.47 -7.15 18.03
N PHE A 247 0.07 -6.27 17.11
CA PHE A 247 -0.41 -6.65 15.78
C PHE A 247 0.74 -6.76 14.81
N ASN A 248 1.46 -7.89 14.83
CA ASN A 248 2.57 -8.10 13.91
C ASN A 248 2.36 -9.39 13.10
N SER A 249 2.28 -9.23 11.78
CA SER A 249 2.12 -10.31 10.80
C SER A 249 3.24 -11.34 10.85
N VAL A 250 4.44 -10.94 11.27
CA VAL A 250 5.61 -11.82 11.40
C VAL A 250 5.55 -12.67 12.68
N TYR A 251 4.80 -12.24 13.71
CA TYR A 251 4.90 -12.78 15.07
C TYR A 251 3.58 -13.18 15.74
N GLY A 252 2.50 -13.51 15.03
CA GLY A 252 1.32 -14.01 15.74
C GLY A 252 -0.07 -13.67 15.20
N GLY A 253 -0.18 -13.17 13.97
CA GLY A 253 -1.45 -12.80 13.34
C GLY A 253 -1.67 -11.29 13.40
N ASP A 254 -2.16 -10.72 12.31
CA ASP A 254 -2.58 -9.33 12.26
C ASP A 254 -3.94 -9.12 12.98
N LEU A 255 -4.31 -7.86 13.26
CA LEU A 255 -5.60 -7.53 13.87
C LEU A 255 -6.78 -8.14 13.09
N THR A 256 -6.68 -8.10 11.77
CA THR A 256 -7.70 -8.62 10.86
C THR A 256 -7.93 -10.13 11.07
N ASP A 257 -6.87 -10.92 11.27
CA ASP A 257 -6.93 -12.37 11.48
C ASP A 257 -7.60 -12.76 12.80
N TYR A 258 -7.48 -11.92 13.83
CA TYR A 258 -8.18 -12.11 15.12
C TYR A 258 -9.66 -11.74 15.02
N LEU A 259 -10.00 -10.61 14.40
CA LEU A 259 -11.39 -10.19 14.20
C LEU A 259 -12.15 -11.11 13.23
N MET A 260 -11.44 -11.94 12.48
CA MET A 260 -12.04 -13.02 11.68
C MET A 260 -12.36 -14.29 12.46
N VAL A 261 -11.89 -14.47 13.70
CA VAL A 261 -12.11 -15.74 14.42
C VAL A 261 -13.62 -15.97 14.65
N PRO A 262 -14.18 -17.14 14.31
CA PRO A 262 -15.57 -17.46 14.61
C PRO A 262 -15.85 -17.37 16.11
N GLY A 263 -16.87 -16.61 16.51
CA GLY A 263 -17.24 -16.39 17.92
C GLY A 263 -16.39 -15.33 18.65
N ILE A 264 -15.50 -14.61 17.95
CA ILE A 264 -14.68 -13.55 18.56
C ILE A 264 -15.52 -12.46 19.24
N TRP A 265 -16.71 -12.18 18.71
CA TRP A 265 -17.61 -11.15 19.21
C TRP A 265 -18.12 -11.39 20.64
N ASP A 266 -18.11 -12.64 21.12
CA ASP A 266 -18.42 -12.97 22.51
C ASP A 266 -17.21 -12.75 23.45
N VAL A 267 -16.00 -12.67 22.89
CA VAL A 267 -14.74 -12.48 23.63
C VAL A 267 -14.40 -11.00 23.81
N LEU A 268 -14.64 -10.16 22.79
CA LEU A 268 -14.29 -8.73 22.81
C LEU A 268 -14.93 -7.93 23.98
N PRO A 269 -16.18 -8.18 24.39
CA PRO A 269 -16.75 -7.56 25.59
C PRO A 269 -15.97 -7.90 26.86
N LEU A 270 -15.47 -9.14 26.99
CA LEU A 270 -14.67 -9.57 28.14
C LEU A 270 -13.34 -8.82 28.16
N MET A 271 -12.72 -8.65 26.99
CA MET A 271 -11.51 -7.86 26.79
C MET A 271 -11.73 -6.39 27.16
N ALA A 272 -12.80 -5.77 26.68
CA ALA A 272 -13.10 -4.36 26.91
C ALA A 272 -13.25 -4.01 28.40
N ARG A 273 -13.74 -4.94 29.24
CA ARG A 273 -13.84 -4.73 30.71
C ARG A 273 -12.49 -4.46 31.38
N GLY A 274 -11.40 -4.99 30.85
CA GLY A 274 -10.04 -4.74 31.36
C GLY A 274 -9.37 -3.50 30.76
N GLY A 275 -10.01 -2.82 29.80
CA GLY A 275 -9.49 -1.62 29.16
C GLY A 275 -8.05 -1.78 28.66
N LYS A 276 -7.17 -0.82 29.03
CA LYS A 276 -5.76 -0.83 28.62
C LYS A 276 -4.91 -1.92 29.25
N GLU A 277 -5.35 -2.54 30.35
CA GLU A 277 -4.62 -3.63 30.98
C GLU A 277 -4.71 -4.92 30.16
N THR A 278 -5.87 -5.17 29.54
CA THR A 278 -6.11 -6.33 28.68
C THR A 278 -5.78 -6.05 27.22
N ASN A 279 -6.09 -4.85 26.72
CA ASN A 279 -5.86 -4.43 25.35
C ASN A 279 -5.09 -3.10 25.32
N PRO A 280 -3.78 -3.08 25.00
CA PRO A 280 -3.01 -1.84 24.91
C PRO A 280 -3.54 -0.85 23.86
N PHE A 281 -4.31 -1.33 22.87
CA PHE A 281 -4.95 -0.54 21.82
C PHE A 281 -6.39 -0.12 22.16
N PHE A 282 -6.83 -0.32 23.41
CA PHE A 282 -8.19 0.02 23.83
C PHE A 282 -8.46 1.52 23.72
N ILE A 283 -9.52 1.86 22.99
CA ILE A 283 -10.06 3.20 22.86
C ILE A 283 -11.17 3.35 23.92
N ALA A 284 -11.07 4.34 24.80
CA ALA A 284 -12.14 4.64 25.75
C ALA A 284 -13.37 5.22 25.03
N GLU A 285 -14.56 5.04 25.60
CA GLU A 285 -15.83 5.42 24.95
C GLU A 285 -15.92 6.92 24.63
N ASP A 286 -15.51 7.79 25.56
CA ASP A 286 -15.48 9.24 25.37
C ASP A 286 -14.49 9.68 24.28
N ILE A 287 -13.38 8.95 24.13
CA ILE A 287 -12.41 9.16 23.06
C ILE A 287 -12.99 8.67 21.72
N ALA A 288 -13.64 7.51 21.70
CA ALA A 288 -14.27 6.95 20.51
C ALA A 288 -15.35 7.89 19.95
N ASP A 289 -16.20 8.44 20.82
CA ASP A 289 -17.22 9.44 20.47
C ASP A 289 -16.60 10.64 19.74
N GLY A 290 -15.52 11.18 20.31
CA GLY A 290 -14.81 12.35 19.78
C GLY A 290 -14.22 12.07 18.40
N ILE A 291 -13.44 11.00 18.28
CA ILE A 291 -12.77 10.61 17.03
C ILE A 291 -13.81 10.32 15.94
N VAL A 292 -14.81 9.48 16.21
CA VAL A 292 -15.80 9.08 15.21
C VAL A 292 -16.60 10.28 14.72
N ARG A 293 -16.99 11.19 15.63
CA ARG A 293 -17.68 12.42 15.24
C ARG A 293 -16.82 13.26 14.31
N GLU A 294 -15.56 13.48 14.64
CA GLU A 294 -14.68 14.33 13.84
C GLU A 294 -14.38 13.72 12.45
N VAL A 295 -14.10 12.42 12.38
CA VAL A 295 -13.87 11.73 11.10
C VAL A 295 -15.12 11.77 10.22
N ILE A 296 -16.31 11.52 10.78
CA ILE A 296 -17.57 11.62 10.03
C ILE A 296 -17.78 13.02 9.47
N GLU A 297 -17.52 14.07 10.25
CA GLU A 297 -17.69 15.44 9.78
C GLU A 297 -16.72 15.79 8.66
N VAL A 298 -15.49 15.27 8.70
CA VAL A 298 -14.53 15.44 7.61
C VAL A 298 -14.94 14.69 6.34
N ILE A 299 -15.39 13.45 6.46
CA ILE A 299 -15.90 12.67 5.31
C ILE A 299 -17.09 13.40 4.66
N LYS A 300 -18.04 13.90 5.46
CA LYS A 300 -19.17 14.69 4.96
C LYS A 300 -18.73 16.00 4.31
N LEU A 301 -17.75 16.68 4.87
CA LEU A 301 -17.21 17.92 4.32
C LEU A 301 -16.62 17.67 2.93
N ARG A 302 -15.76 16.66 2.79
CA ARG A 302 -15.19 16.24 1.50
C ARG A 302 -16.29 15.85 0.50
N ALA A 303 -17.27 15.05 0.92
CA ALA A 303 -18.36 14.60 0.06
C ALA A 303 -19.31 15.74 -0.38
N ARG A 304 -19.40 16.84 0.38
CA ARG A 304 -20.28 17.98 0.09
C ARG A 304 -19.58 19.08 -0.70
N GLU A 305 -18.35 19.41 -0.31
CA GLU A 305 -17.63 20.59 -0.79
C GLU A 305 -16.44 20.21 -1.67
N GLY A 306 -16.20 18.92 -1.88
CA GLY A 306 -15.04 18.43 -2.63
C GLY A 306 -13.74 18.69 -1.88
N ARG A 307 -12.64 18.63 -2.63
CA ARG A 307 -11.28 18.88 -2.16
C ARG A 307 -11.17 20.28 -1.55
N GLN A 308 -10.71 20.38 -0.31
CA GLN A 308 -10.45 21.67 0.35
C GLN A 308 -9.01 22.10 0.11
N TRP A 309 -8.59 22.03 -1.15
CA TRP A 309 -7.20 22.11 -1.55
C TRP A 309 -6.54 23.41 -1.10
N SER A 310 -5.49 23.31 -0.30
CA SER A 310 -4.70 24.47 0.14
C SER A 310 -3.93 25.13 -1.01
N LEU A 311 -3.58 24.39 -2.06
CA LEU A 311 -2.85 24.91 -3.24
C LEU A 311 -3.77 25.41 -4.37
N ALA A 312 -5.08 25.51 -4.12
CA ALA A 312 -6.04 25.97 -5.10
C ALA A 312 -5.65 27.35 -5.69
N PRO A 313 -5.91 27.63 -6.99
CA PRO A 313 -5.51 28.87 -7.65
C PRO A 313 -5.98 30.15 -6.93
N GLU A 314 -7.15 30.11 -6.30
CA GLU A 314 -7.71 31.24 -5.55
C GLU A 314 -7.05 31.48 -4.17
N LYS A 315 -6.21 30.55 -3.70
CA LYS A 315 -5.52 30.63 -2.40
C LYS A 315 -4.03 30.91 -2.55
N VAL A 316 -3.36 30.30 -3.53
CA VAL A 316 -1.90 30.32 -3.68
C VAL A 316 -1.53 30.76 -5.09
N GLY A 317 -0.80 31.87 -5.23
CA GLY A 317 -0.30 32.34 -6.52
C GLY A 317 0.93 31.57 -7.01
N TRP A 318 1.33 31.75 -8.28
CA TRP A 318 2.52 31.11 -8.86
C TRP A 318 3.82 31.38 -8.11
N GLY A 319 4.03 32.60 -7.61
CA GLY A 319 5.22 32.95 -6.82
C GLY A 319 5.39 32.09 -5.58
N GLU A 320 4.32 31.91 -4.80
CA GLU A 320 4.34 31.05 -3.62
C GLU A 320 4.43 29.57 -4.00
N LEU A 321 3.71 29.14 -5.04
CA LEU A 321 3.72 27.73 -5.47
C LEU A 321 5.12 27.27 -5.90
N LEU A 322 5.81 28.07 -6.70
CA LEU A 322 7.16 27.75 -7.19
C LEU A 322 8.22 27.87 -6.08
N ASP A 323 8.07 28.82 -5.15
CA ASP A 323 8.93 28.93 -3.97
C ASP A 323 8.83 27.67 -3.08
N ARG A 324 7.61 27.18 -2.85
CA ARG A 324 7.37 25.92 -2.11
C ARG A 324 7.96 24.72 -2.84
N LEU A 325 7.76 24.62 -4.16
CA LEU A 325 8.36 23.58 -5.00
C LEU A 325 9.89 23.56 -4.86
N ALA A 326 10.54 24.72 -4.99
CA ALA A 326 11.99 24.83 -4.91
C ALA A 326 12.54 24.49 -3.52
N LYS A 327 11.93 25.04 -2.45
CA LYS A 327 12.34 24.77 -1.06
C LYS A 327 12.18 23.30 -0.69
N GLY A 328 11.01 22.73 -0.98
CA GLY A 328 10.74 21.33 -0.73
C GLY A 328 11.65 20.42 -1.58
N GLY A 329 11.83 20.74 -2.87
CA GLY A 329 12.72 20.05 -3.79
C GLY A 329 14.16 20.01 -3.27
N TRP A 330 14.69 21.15 -2.83
CA TRP A 330 16.02 21.22 -2.22
C TRP A 330 16.14 20.38 -0.96
N GLU A 331 15.08 20.32 -0.15
CA GLU A 331 15.06 19.50 1.05
C GLU A 331 15.07 18.01 0.72
N VAL A 332 14.21 17.54 -0.19
CA VAL A 332 14.03 16.11 -0.47
C VAL A 332 15.10 15.55 -1.43
N ASN A 333 15.58 16.37 -2.38
CA ASN A 333 16.52 15.98 -3.44
C ASN A 333 17.85 16.76 -3.41
N GLY A 334 18.21 17.34 -2.26
CA GLY A 334 19.37 18.23 -2.14
C GLY A 334 20.73 17.59 -2.43
N VAL A 335 20.85 16.25 -2.47
CA VAL A 335 22.09 15.56 -2.85
C VAL A 335 22.31 15.67 -4.36
N GLU A 336 21.31 15.34 -5.16
CA GLU A 336 21.37 15.40 -6.60
C GLU A 336 21.55 16.84 -7.09
N TYR A 337 20.77 17.78 -6.54
CA TYR A 337 20.93 19.20 -6.87
C TYR A 337 22.36 19.72 -6.62
N LYS A 338 23.02 19.30 -5.53
CA LYS A 338 24.43 19.68 -5.28
C LYS A 338 25.38 19.06 -6.30
N ARG A 339 25.14 17.82 -6.76
CA ARG A 339 25.95 17.19 -7.82
C ARG A 339 25.79 17.91 -9.16
N MET A 340 24.59 18.40 -9.43
CA MET A 340 24.29 19.22 -10.61
C MET A 340 24.85 20.66 -10.51
N GLY A 341 25.38 21.05 -9.35
CA GLY A 341 26.06 22.33 -9.13
C GLY A 341 25.21 23.44 -8.52
N TYR A 342 23.97 23.16 -8.12
CA TYR A 342 23.11 24.10 -7.42
C TYR A 342 23.55 24.27 -5.96
N LYS A 343 23.38 25.48 -5.42
CA LYS A 343 23.87 25.84 -4.07
C LYS A 343 22.74 26.07 -3.08
N SER A 344 21.53 26.31 -3.58
CA SER A 344 20.36 26.66 -2.79
C SER A 344 19.07 26.33 -3.53
N ALA A 345 17.94 26.40 -2.81
CA ALA A 345 16.61 26.28 -3.39
C ALA A 345 16.35 27.35 -4.47
N ASP A 346 16.84 28.58 -4.29
CA ASP A 346 16.64 29.67 -5.24
C ASP A 346 17.27 29.35 -6.61
N ASP A 347 18.33 28.54 -6.66
CA ASP A 347 18.98 28.15 -7.92
C ASP A 347 18.16 27.10 -8.71
N ILE A 348 17.12 26.52 -8.11
CA ILE A 348 16.23 25.55 -8.77
C ILE A 348 15.32 26.27 -9.77
N LEU A 349 14.86 27.49 -9.46
CA LEU A 349 13.99 28.25 -10.35
C LEU A 349 14.80 28.96 -11.44
N ARG A 350 14.30 28.94 -12.69
CA ARG A 350 14.93 29.67 -13.78
C ARG A 350 14.55 31.16 -13.72
N PRO A 351 15.37 32.06 -14.31
CA PRO A 351 15.00 33.46 -14.44
C PRO A 351 13.61 33.64 -15.09
N PRO A 352 12.83 34.67 -14.71
CA PRO A 352 11.56 34.95 -15.36
C PRO A 352 11.71 35.24 -16.85
N ALA A 353 10.73 34.81 -17.65
CA ALA A 353 10.61 35.16 -19.05
C ALA A 353 10.16 36.62 -19.22
N THR A 354 10.71 37.27 -20.24
CA THR A 354 10.29 38.59 -20.73
C THR A 354 9.04 38.46 -21.60
N GLU A 355 8.28 39.54 -21.77
CA GLU A 355 7.13 39.53 -22.69
C GLU A 355 7.58 39.27 -24.13
N GLU A 356 8.77 39.73 -24.52
CA GLU A 356 9.35 39.45 -25.83
C GLU A 356 9.61 37.96 -26.06
N GLU A 357 10.06 37.23 -25.04
CA GLU A 357 10.26 35.76 -25.10
C GLU A 357 8.92 35.03 -25.18
N ILE A 358 7.91 35.49 -24.45
CA ILE A 358 6.53 34.96 -24.52
C ILE A 358 5.95 35.17 -25.93
N GLU A 359 6.06 36.38 -26.48
CA GLU A 359 5.59 36.69 -27.84
C GLU A 359 6.33 35.86 -28.90
N ALA A 360 7.63 35.64 -28.73
CA ALA A 360 8.43 34.81 -29.64
C ALA A 360 8.01 33.34 -29.59
N ALA A 361 7.72 32.81 -28.40
CA ALA A 361 7.18 31.47 -28.22
C ALA A 361 5.80 31.34 -28.88
N GLU A 362 4.88 32.28 -28.63
CA GLU A 362 3.54 32.27 -29.23
C GLU A 362 3.56 32.34 -30.76
N LYS A 363 4.53 33.05 -31.33
CA LYS A 363 4.75 33.07 -32.78
C LYS A 363 5.22 31.72 -33.34
N THR A 364 5.89 30.92 -32.52
CA THR A 364 6.47 29.62 -32.91
C THR A 364 5.45 28.50 -32.83
N VAL A 365 4.70 28.43 -31.73
CA VAL A 365 3.81 27.29 -31.43
C VAL A 365 2.33 27.64 -31.35
N GLY A 366 1.97 28.91 -31.50
CA GLY A 366 0.61 29.42 -31.31
C GLY A 366 0.37 29.92 -29.89
N ALA A 367 -0.85 30.39 -29.61
CA ALA A 367 -1.20 31.02 -28.34
C ALA A 367 -0.95 30.07 -27.15
N LEU A 368 -0.26 30.57 -26.12
CA LEU A 368 0.05 29.79 -24.93
C LEU A 368 -1.09 29.89 -23.90
N PRO A 369 -1.31 28.84 -23.09
CA PRO A 369 -2.21 28.90 -21.93
C PRO A 369 -1.89 30.08 -21.02
N ASP A 370 -2.92 30.71 -20.45
CA ASP A 370 -2.74 31.89 -19.60
C ASP A 370 -1.97 31.56 -18.31
N ASP A 371 -2.24 30.41 -17.70
CA ASP A 371 -1.53 29.96 -16.50
C ASP A 371 -0.05 29.62 -16.77
N LEU A 372 0.27 29.06 -17.94
CA LEU A 372 1.67 28.90 -18.38
C LEU A 372 2.36 30.25 -18.52
N LYS A 373 1.70 31.24 -19.15
CA LYS A 373 2.25 32.60 -19.28
C LYS A 373 2.46 33.26 -17.91
N GLU A 374 1.53 33.07 -16.98
CA GLU A 374 1.69 33.54 -15.60
C GLU A 374 2.85 32.85 -14.87
N MET A 375 3.03 31.53 -15.06
CA MET A 375 4.15 30.79 -14.51
C MET A 375 5.49 31.35 -15.01
N VAL A 376 5.65 31.48 -16.33
CA VAL A 376 6.94 31.89 -16.92
C VAL A 376 7.31 33.33 -16.59
N ARG A 377 6.34 34.22 -16.34
CA ARG A 377 6.58 35.56 -15.80
C ARG A 377 7.11 35.58 -14.37
N VAL A 378 6.93 34.48 -13.62
CA VAL A 378 7.51 34.29 -12.29
C VAL A 378 8.84 33.56 -12.37
N ALA A 379 8.90 32.46 -13.13
CA ALA A 379 10.11 31.71 -13.43
C ALA A 379 9.92 30.96 -14.75
N ASN A 380 10.82 31.12 -15.72
CA ASN A 380 10.77 30.46 -17.02
C ASN A 380 11.12 28.97 -16.91
N GLY A 381 10.35 28.22 -16.12
CA GLY A 381 10.62 26.84 -15.75
C GLY A 381 11.46 26.69 -14.48
N PHE A 382 11.85 25.45 -14.19
CA PHE A 382 12.59 25.07 -12.99
C PHE A 382 13.33 23.75 -13.21
N ASN A 383 14.37 23.54 -12.40
CA ASN A 383 15.27 22.39 -12.50
C ASN A 383 14.75 21.17 -11.73
N GLY A 384 14.67 20.02 -12.39
CA GLY A 384 14.37 18.74 -11.76
C GLY A 384 15.63 17.97 -11.36
N GLY A 385 15.50 16.65 -11.32
CA GLY A 385 16.60 15.69 -11.29
C GLY A 385 16.41 14.62 -12.37
N TYR A 386 17.20 13.55 -12.35
CA TYR A 386 17.18 12.52 -13.37
C TYR A 386 15.82 11.80 -13.47
N HIS A 387 15.21 11.48 -12.31
CA HIS A 387 13.81 11.05 -12.20
C HIS A 387 12.95 11.96 -11.33
N PHE A 388 13.56 12.95 -10.66
CA PHE A 388 12.84 13.84 -9.76
C PHE A 388 12.23 15.01 -10.55
N LEU A 389 10.95 15.33 -10.28
CA LEU A 389 10.20 16.34 -11.04
C LEU A 389 10.24 16.11 -12.56
N GLU A 390 10.48 14.87 -13.00
CA GLU A 390 10.51 14.48 -14.41
C GLU A 390 11.46 15.37 -15.23
N GLY A 391 12.65 15.63 -14.69
CA GLY A 391 13.65 16.48 -15.33
C GLY A 391 13.34 17.98 -15.28
N GLY A 392 12.26 18.41 -14.63
CA GLY A 392 11.83 19.81 -14.58
C GLY A 392 11.45 20.37 -15.95
N ILE A 393 11.18 21.67 -16.02
CA ILE A 393 10.71 22.33 -17.25
C ILE A 393 11.74 23.36 -17.71
N ALA A 394 12.19 23.27 -18.96
CA ALA A 394 13.16 24.21 -19.54
C ALA A 394 12.59 25.61 -19.84
N GLY A 395 11.27 25.78 -19.68
CA GLY A 395 10.57 27.01 -20.01
C GLY A 395 10.35 27.14 -21.51
N LEU A 396 10.34 28.39 -21.99
CA LEU A 396 10.10 28.73 -23.39
C LEU A 396 11.32 28.55 -24.31
N ASP A 397 12.51 28.31 -23.75
CA ASP A 397 13.78 28.35 -24.49
C ASP A 397 13.89 27.24 -25.56
N GLU A 398 13.10 26.18 -25.43
CA GLU A 398 13.09 25.02 -26.35
C GLU A 398 11.65 24.53 -26.62
N ILE A 399 10.70 25.46 -26.67
CA ILE A 399 9.31 25.14 -27.00
C ILE A 399 9.14 24.85 -28.50
N ALA A 400 8.46 23.75 -28.83
CA ALA A 400 8.26 23.34 -30.21
C ALA A 400 6.90 22.69 -30.41
N VAL A 401 6.39 22.75 -31.65
CA VAL A 401 5.29 21.86 -32.07
C VAL A 401 5.87 20.45 -32.11
N ASN A 402 5.21 19.51 -31.45
CA ASN A 402 5.63 18.12 -31.43
C ASN A 402 5.53 17.51 -32.84
N ASP A 403 6.61 16.90 -33.31
CA ASP A 403 6.70 16.16 -34.57
C ASP A 403 6.98 14.66 -34.36
N GLU A 404 7.03 14.22 -33.10
CA GLU A 404 7.22 12.84 -32.68
C GLU A 404 5.87 12.13 -32.45
N ASP A 405 5.87 10.80 -32.60
CA ASP A 405 4.68 9.98 -32.43
C ASP A 405 4.31 9.81 -30.94
N THR A 406 3.17 10.37 -30.54
CA THR A 406 2.59 10.31 -29.18
C THR A 406 1.36 9.41 -29.10
N GLU A 407 1.22 8.47 -30.05
CA GLU A 407 0.11 7.51 -30.14
C GLU A 407 -0.38 6.93 -28.79
N PRO A 408 0.49 6.59 -27.80
CA PRO A 408 0.03 6.04 -26.52
C PRO A 408 -0.94 6.94 -25.74
N VAL A 409 -0.70 8.26 -25.69
CA VAL A 409 -1.49 9.20 -24.86
C VAL A 409 -2.80 9.60 -25.54
N ILE A 410 -2.83 9.57 -26.87
CA ILE A 410 -4.03 9.90 -27.65
C ILE A 410 -5.17 8.92 -27.35
N TRP A 411 -4.85 7.66 -27.02
CA TRP A 411 -5.85 6.67 -26.61
C TRP A 411 -6.51 7.03 -25.28
N ASP A 412 -5.73 7.49 -24.29
CA ASP A 412 -6.26 7.91 -22.99
C ASP A 412 -7.13 9.19 -23.13
N LEU A 413 -6.71 10.13 -23.97
CA LEU A 413 -7.47 11.36 -24.25
C LEU A 413 -8.77 11.09 -25.04
N LYS A 414 -8.84 10.00 -25.79
CA LYS A 414 -10.06 9.59 -26.50
C LYS A 414 -11.18 9.23 -25.52
N ASP A 415 -10.84 8.60 -24.40
CA ASP A 415 -11.82 8.28 -23.35
C ASP A 415 -12.38 9.55 -22.69
N GLU A 416 -11.64 10.66 -22.72
CA GLU A 416 -12.15 12.00 -22.34
C GLU A 416 -13.03 12.67 -23.41
N GLY A 417 -13.12 12.13 -24.62
CA GLY A 417 -13.94 12.64 -25.71
C GLY A 417 -13.19 13.33 -26.85
N LEU A 418 -11.85 13.17 -26.95
CA LEU A 418 -11.08 13.72 -28.05
C LEU A 418 -11.42 13.02 -29.38
N ARG A 419 -11.77 13.79 -30.43
CA ARG A 419 -12.13 13.26 -31.75
C ARG A 419 -10.88 12.88 -32.56
N MET A 420 -10.83 11.62 -32.98
CA MET A 420 -9.78 11.09 -33.89
C MET A 420 -10.01 11.43 -35.37
N SER A 421 -11.24 11.76 -35.80
CA SER A 421 -11.56 11.93 -37.22
C SER A 421 -11.05 13.27 -37.75
N GLY A 422 -9.88 13.26 -38.40
CA GLY A 422 -9.22 14.46 -38.93
C GLY A 422 -8.08 14.99 -38.05
N ALA A 423 -7.76 14.30 -36.95
CA ALA A 423 -6.63 14.61 -36.08
C ALA A 423 -5.32 14.50 -36.89
N THR A 424 -4.73 15.66 -37.18
CA THR A 424 -3.34 15.72 -37.64
C THR A 424 -2.47 15.47 -36.40
N PRO A 425 -1.44 14.60 -36.45
CA PRO A 425 -0.61 14.26 -35.27
C PRO A 425 0.28 15.41 -34.73
N PHE A 426 -0.03 16.67 -35.06
CA PHE A 426 0.89 17.82 -34.95
C PHE A 426 0.32 19.01 -34.15
N PHE A 427 -0.60 18.78 -33.21
CA PHE A 427 -1.20 19.87 -32.44
C PHE A 427 -0.73 19.97 -30.99
N GLU A 428 0.19 19.09 -30.59
CA GLU A 428 0.78 19.09 -29.26
C GLU A 428 1.98 20.01 -29.23
N ILE A 429 2.16 20.72 -28.12
CA ILE A 429 3.33 21.54 -27.88
C ILE A 429 4.22 20.80 -26.88
N LYS A 430 5.48 20.61 -27.25
CA LYS A 430 6.52 20.00 -26.42
C LYS A 430 7.29 21.08 -25.68
N LEU A 431 7.49 20.85 -24.39
CA LEU A 431 8.43 21.55 -23.52
C LEU A 431 9.54 20.56 -23.15
N GLN A 432 10.79 20.97 -23.34
CA GLN A 432 11.93 20.14 -22.99
C GLN A 432 12.13 20.06 -21.48
N ALA A 433 12.68 18.93 -21.03
CA ALA A 433 13.18 18.82 -19.67
C ALA A 433 14.30 19.84 -19.44
N SER A 434 14.36 20.41 -18.23
CA SER A 434 15.35 21.43 -17.90
C SER A 434 16.79 20.88 -17.80
N VAL A 435 16.91 19.59 -17.54
CA VAL A 435 18.17 18.89 -17.29
C VAL A 435 18.15 17.53 -17.99
N GLU A 436 19.33 16.96 -18.20
CA GLU A 436 19.45 15.56 -18.64
C GLU A 436 18.71 14.67 -17.64
N CYS A 437 17.73 13.94 -18.13
CA CYS A 437 16.85 13.10 -17.33
C CYS A 437 16.60 11.78 -18.07
N ASP A 438 15.84 10.87 -17.45
CA ASP A 438 15.55 9.56 -18.00
C ASP A 438 14.50 9.59 -19.13
N GLY A 439 14.74 10.42 -20.14
CA GLY A 439 13.90 10.53 -21.33
C GLY A 439 12.56 11.23 -21.12
N PHE A 440 12.37 11.96 -20.02
CA PHE A 440 11.15 12.72 -19.79
C PHE A 440 11.01 13.88 -20.78
N SER A 441 9.79 14.08 -21.26
CA SER A 441 9.37 15.26 -22.01
C SER A 441 8.00 15.69 -21.53
N HIS A 442 7.74 16.99 -21.64
CA HIS A 442 6.51 17.61 -21.17
C HIS A 442 5.69 18.09 -22.36
N TYR A 443 4.38 17.94 -22.28
CA TYR A 443 3.48 18.15 -23.42
C TYR A 443 2.20 18.82 -22.99
N PHE A 444 1.61 19.59 -23.89
CA PHE A 444 0.25 20.07 -23.73
C PHE A 444 -0.45 20.29 -25.07
N ILE A 445 -1.79 20.27 -25.04
CA ILE A 445 -2.62 20.66 -26.19
C ILE A 445 -3.04 22.12 -26.00
N PRO A 446 -2.88 23.02 -26.99
CA PRO A 446 -3.32 24.40 -26.86
C PRO A 446 -4.83 24.50 -26.56
N PRO A 447 -5.29 25.47 -25.74
CA PRO A 447 -6.71 25.58 -25.37
C PRO A 447 -7.67 25.68 -26.56
N SER A 448 -7.27 26.36 -27.65
CA SER A 448 -8.08 26.47 -28.86
C SER A 448 -8.23 25.12 -29.56
N VAL A 449 -7.14 24.36 -29.67
CA VAL A 449 -7.12 23.03 -30.28
C VAL A 449 -7.95 22.07 -29.43
N TRP A 450 -7.75 22.08 -28.11
CA TRP A 450 -8.53 21.25 -27.18
C TRP A 450 -10.02 21.48 -27.40
N LYS A 451 -10.46 22.74 -27.35
CA LYS A 451 -11.87 23.09 -27.54
C LYS A 451 -12.45 22.66 -28.90
N GLU A 452 -11.68 22.78 -29.98
CA GLU A 452 -12.14 22.44 -31.34
C GLU A 452 -12.30 20.93 -31.56
N ASN A 453 -11.53 20.11 -30.84
CA ASN A 453 -11.45 18.67 -31.07
C ASN A 453 -12.22 17.83 -30.04
N MET A 454 -12.80 18.45 -29.01
CA MET A 454 -13.59 17.74 -28.01
C MET A 454 -15.03 17.49 -28.48
N ASP A 455 -15.52 16.28 -28.22
CA ASP A 455 -16.92 15.88 -28.39
C ASP A 455 -17.57 15.56 -27.05
N GLY A 456 -18.89 15.66 -27.00
CA GLY A 456 -19.67 15.11 -25.89
C GLY A 456 -19.62 15.89 -24.57
N ARG A 457 -18.83 16.97 -24.45
CA ARG A 457 -18.87 17.87 -23.29
C ARG A 457 -18.60 19.34 -23.62
N GLU A 458 -19.09 20.22 -22.75
CA GLU A 458 -18.78 21.65 -22.78
C GLU A 458 -17.37 21.88 -22.19
N ILE A 459 -16.53 22.61 -22.92
CA ILE A 459 -15.15 22.91 -22.54
C ILE A 459 -15.09 24.32 -21.93
N MET A 460 -14.52 24.42 -20.73
CA MET A 460 -14.38 25.71 -20.04
C MET A 460 -13.38 26.61 -20.77
N ALA A 461 -13.54 27.92 -20.62
CA ALA A 461 -12.61 28.88 -21.22
C ALA A 461 -11.20 28.70 -20.63
N GLY A 462 -10.19 28.54 -21.50
CA GLY A 462 -8.80 28.33 -21.10
C GLY A 462 -8.48 26.88 -20.70
N GLU A 463 -9.44 25.96 -20.74
CA GLU A 463 -9.22 24.55 -20.42
C GLU A 463 -8.29 23.89 -21.45
N TYR A 464 -7.36 23.07 -20.96
CA TYR A 464 -6.44 22.29 -21.78
C TYR A 464 -5.97 21.03 -21.05
N ARG A 465 -5.05 20.26 -21.65
CA ARG A 465 -4.44 19.07 -21.04
C ARG A 465 -2.93 19.20 -21.04
N TYR A 466 -2.34 18.80 -19.93
CA TYR A 466 -0.90 18.74 -19.72
C TYR A 466 -0.52 17.32 -19.31
N TRP A 467 0.60 16.81 -19.79
CA TRP A 467 1.18 15.56 -19.32
C TRP A 467 2.69 15.57 -19.50
N SER A 468 3.34 14.64 -18.83
CA SER A 468 4.75 14.32 -19.03
C SER A 468 4.86 12.83 -19.34
N ASN A 469 5.83 12.47 -20.16
CA ASN A 469 6.02 11.07 -20.53
C ASN A 469 7.49 10.77 -20.79
N ALA A 470 7.89 9.53 -20.51
CA ALA A 470 9.12 8.92 -21.01
C ALA A 470 8.77 7.64 -21.77
N SER A 471 9.55 7.30 -22.80
CA SER A 471 9.24 6.19 -23.71
C SER A 471 9.16 4.80 -23.06
N TRP A 472 9.73 4.65 -21.86
CA TRP A 472 9.68 3.43 -21.06
C TRP A 472 8.54 3.41 -20.04
N GLN A 473 7.81 4.51 -19.85
CA GLN A 473 6.66 4.53 -18.97
C GLN A 473 5.50 3.75 -19.61
N GLY A 474 4.93 2.82 -18.84
CA GLY A 474 3.78 2.01 -19.27
C GLY A 474 2.43 2.72 -19.13
N SER A 475 2.40 3.93 -18.57
CA SER A 475 1.19 4.74 -18.36
C SER A 475 1.58 6.21 -18.25
N THR A 476 0.71 7.11 -18.69
CA THR A 476 0.90 8.56 -18.63
C THR A 476 -0.19 9.20 -17.75
N GLU A 477 0.22 10.05 -16.80
CA GLU A 477 -0.73 10.83 -16.01
C GLU A 477 -1.08 12.13 -16.75
N ILE A 478 -2.38 12.36 -16.92
CA ILE A 478 -2.91 13.53 -17.62
C ILE A 478 -3.47 14.51 -16.58
N HIS A 479 -3.06 15.76 -16.68
CA HIS A 479 -3.41 16.85 -15.78
C HIS A 479 -4.30 17.88 -16.46
N GLN A 480 -5.12 18.58 -15.66
CA GLN A 480 -6.05 19.61 -16.14
C GLN A 480 -5.32 20.88 -16.61
N SER A 481 -4.06 21.06 -16.20
CA SER A 481 -3.19 22.18 -16.57
C SER A 481 -1.76 21.93 -16.08
N ILE A 482 -0.81 22.74 -16.51
CA ILE A 482 0.55 22.75 -15.95
C ILE A 482 0.52 23.13 -14.47
N ARG A 483 -0.40 24.02 -14.09
CA ARG A 483 -0.59 24.40 -12.68
C ARG A 483 -1.02 23.22 -11.83
N ASP A 484 -1.92 22.38 -12.33
CA ASP A 484 -2.39 21.17 -11.65
C ASP A 484 -1.24 20.18 -11.44
N TRP A 485 -0.41 19.96 -12.46
CA TRP A 485 0.79 19.12 -12.36
C TRP A 485 1.81 19.67 -11.35
N VAL A 486 2.17 20.95 -11.43
CA VAL A 486 3.11 21.59 -10.49
C VAL A 486 2.59 21.51 -9.06
N ALA A 487 1.30 21.79 -8.84
CA ALA A 487 0.72 21.75 -7.50
C ALA A 487 0.62 20.32 -6.95
N GLY A 488 0.40 19.31 -7.80
CA GLY A 488 0.51 17.90 -7.44
C GLY A 488 1.92 17.53 -6.96
N TRP A 489 2.95 18.04 -7.63
CA TRP A 489 4.35 17.86 -7.18
C TRP A 489 4.65 18.55 -5.85
N VAL A 490 4.18 19.78 -5.64
CA VAL A 490 4.35 20.49 -4.35
C VAL A 490 3.72 19.69 -3.21
N GLU A 491 2.50 19.20 -3.41
CA GLU A 491 1.81 18.36 -2.42
C GLU A 491 2.59 17.08 -2.10
N ASN A 492 3.10 16.37 -3.12
CA ASN A 492 3.89 15.16 -2.92
C ASN A 492 5.20 15.46 -2.16
N ILE A 493 5.93 16.49 -2.58
CA ILE A 493 7.20 16.92 -1.97
C ILE A 493 7.01 17.30 -0.50
N GLU A 494 5.99 18.09 -0.19
CA GLU A 494 5.71 18.47 1.20
C GLU A 494 5.34 17.25 2.05
N GLY A 495 4.56 16.31 1.49
CA GLY A 495 4.32 15.02 2.14
C GLY A 495 5.60 14.23 2.39
N MET A 496 6.56 14.22 1.44
CA MET A 496 7.86 13.59 1.63
C MET A 496 8.67 14.28 2.75
N VAL A 497 8.67 15.61 2.81
CA VAL A 497 9.31 16.38 3.88
C VAL A 497 8.73 16.01 5.24
N GLU A 498 7.41 15.97 5.38
CA GLU A 498 6.72 15.59 6.62
C GLU A 498 7.07 14.17 7.08
N ARG A 499 7.22 13.23 6.13
CA ARG A 499 7.62 11.84 6.40
C ARG A 499 9.13 11.66 6.61
N GLY A 500 9.93 12.71 6.42
CA GLY A 500 11.39 12.64 6.48
C GLY A 500 12.00 11.83 5.33
N GLU A 501 11.28 11.68 4.22
CA GLU A 501 11.72 10.96 3.04
C GLU A 501 12.71 11.78 2.22
N LYS A 502 13.60 11.08 1.51
CA LYS A 502 14.51 11.64 0.51
C LYS A 502 14.34 10.86 -0.78
N THR A 503 14.61 11.48 -1.91
CA THR A 503 14.70 10.78 -3.19
C THR A 503 15.80 9.72 -3.11
N TYR A 504 15.50 8.50 -3.59
CA TYR A 504 16.50 7.43 -3.65
C TYR A 504 17.51 7.73 -4.74
N ASP A 505 18.78 7.70 -4.38
CA ASP A 505 19.92 7.78 -5.28
C ASP A 505 19.94 6.51 -6.16
N SER A 506 19.21 6.48 -7.27
CA SER A 506 19.17 5.31 -8.16
C SER A 506 20.46 5.16 -8.98
N TYR A 507 21.42 6.09 -8.87
CA TYR A 507 22.71 5.99 -9.54
C TYR A 507 23.86 6.57 -8.71
N ASP A 508 24.27 5.85 -7.66
CA ASP A 508 25.63 5.98 -7.12
C ASP A 508 26.53 4.88 -7.73
N PRO A 509 27.33 5.17 -8.77
CA PRO A 509 28.27 4.20 -9.34
C PRO A 509 29.33 3.73 -8.34
N THR A 510 29.55 4.44 -7.23
CA THR A 510 30.51 4.04 -6.19
C THR A 510 29.97 2.97 -5.23
N VAL A 511 28.64 2.84 -5.12
CA VAL A 511 28.01 1.78 -4.30
C VAL A 511 28.03 0.43 -5.03
N PHE A 512 27.99 0.42 -6.36
CA PHE A 512 28.04 -0.81 -7.15
C PHE A 512 29.43 -1.47 -7.13
N GLU A 513 30.51 -0.68 -7.15
CA GLU A 513 31.88 -1.23 -7.03
C GLU A 513 32.16 -1.79 -5.62
N SER A 514 31.57 -1.21 -4.58
CA SER A 514 31.73 -1.72 -3.20
C SER A 514 31.03 -3.07 -2.95
N ARG A 515 29.96 -3.39 -3.70
CA ARG A 515 29.22 -4.67 -3.56
C ARG A 515 29.84 -5.84 -4.33
N ILE A 516 30.67 -5.56 -5.33
CA ILE A 516 31.38 -6.60 -6.10
C ILE A 516 32.64 -7.09 -5.35
N ASP A 517 33.26 -6.25 -4.52
CA ASP A 517 34.48 -6.62 -3.77
C ASP A 517 34.21 -7.35 -2.43
N GLU A 518 32.96 -7.34 -1.93
CA GLU A 518 32.57 -8.12 -0.73
C GLU A 518 32.02 -9.52 -1.07
N THR A 519 31.38 -9.70 -2.24
CA THR A 519 30.86 -11.02 -2.66
C THR A 519 31.94 -11.94 -3.22
N SER A 520 33.06 -11.38 -3.69
CA SER A 520 34.21 -12.14 -4.21
C SER A 520 35.20 -12.59 -3.13
N LYS A 521 35.07 -12.10 -1.88
CA LYS A 521 35.90 -12.53 -0.72
C LYS A 521 35.27 -13.63 0.14
N VAL A 522 34.02 -14.04 -0.10
CA VAL A 522 33.33 -15.09 0.68
C VAL A 522 33.47 -16.50 0.06
N HIS A 523 33.96 -16.62 -1.18
CA HIS A 523 34.11 -17.92 -1.86
C HIS A 523 35.54 -18.47 -2.00
N THR A 524 36.54 -17.91 -1.31
CA THR A 524 37.95 -18.38 -1.40
C THR A 524 38.51 -18.99 -0.11
N VAL A 525 37.67 -19.43 0.84
CA VAL A 525 38.11 -20.18 2.02
C VAL A 525 37.21 -21.38 2.29
N ALA A 526 37.04 -22.28 1.32
CA ALA A 526 36.62 -23.65 1.55
C ALA A 526 36.78 -24.48 0.27
N GLU A 527 38.00 -24.76 -0.17
CA GLU A 527 38.33 -25.99 -0.90
C GLU A 527 39.84 -26.05 -1.16
N THR A 528 40.57 -26.49 -0.15
CA THR A 528 41.89 -27.06 -0.37
C THR A 528 42.09 -28.19 0.61
N THR A 529 41.40 -29.30 0.38
CA THR A 529 41.94 -30.64 0.68
C THR A 529 41.07 -31.74 0.09
N ALA A 530 41.75 -32.57 -0.70
CA ALA A 530 41.54 -34.01 -0.86
C ALA A 530 40.55 -34.53 -1.92
N ASN A 531 41.20 -35.06 -2.96
CA ASN A 531 40.93 -36.33 -3.65
C ASN A 531 40.11 -36.31 -4.92
N GLY A 532 40.84 -36.56 -6.01
CA GLY A 532 40.30 -36.71 -7.35
C GLY A 532 39.57 -38.02 -7.57
N ARG A 533 38.62 -37.93 -8.51
CA ARG A 533 38.15 -39.02 -9.34
C ARG A 533 37.80 -38.41 -10.70
N GLN A 534 38.49 -38.86 -11.74
CA GLN A 534 38.12 -38.59 -13.12
C GLN A 534 36.81 -39.34 -13.41
N HIS A 535 35.79 -38.63 -13.85
CA HIS A 535 34.60 -39.21 -14.49
C HIS A 535 34.73 -39.06 -16.01
N SER A 536 34.38 -40.15 -16.71
CA SER A 536 34.54 -40.35 -18.16
C SER A 536 33.44 -39.68 -18.96
N ALA A 537 33.70 -39.49 -20.26
CA ALA A 537 32.83 -38.86 -21.27
C ALA A 537 31.45 -39.52 -21.49
N GLU A 538 31.05 -40.50 -20.70
CA GLU A 538 29.71 -41.12 -20.74
C GLU A 538 28.73 -40.44 -19.76
N ASP A 539 29.20 -39.68 -18.76
CA ASP A 539 28.34 -38.95 -17.82
C ASP A 539 27.83 -37.60 -18.36
N GLN A 540 28.32 -37.14 -19.53
CA GLN A 540 27.87 -35.90 -20.19
C GLN A 540 26.73 -36.11 -21.20
N ALA A 541 26.49 -37.33 -21.68
CA ALA A 541 25.44 -37.60 -22.67
C ALA A 541 24.04 -37.79 -22.06
N ALA A 542 23.93 -37.98 -20.74
CA ALA A 542 22.64 -38.16 -20.05
C ALA A 542 22.01 -36.84 -19.56
N LEU A 543 22.71 -35.71 -19.70
CA LEU A 543 22.22 -34.38 -19.30
C LEU A 543 21.71 -33.54 -20.48
N GLU A 544 21.95 -33.98 -21.73
CA GLU A 544 21.45 -33.31 -22.94
C GLU A 544 20.10 -33.87 -23.45
N GLU A 545 19.59 -34.97 -22.87
CA GLU A 545 18.29 -35.56 -23.27
C GLU A 545 17.12 -35.14 -22.35
N GLU A 546 17.36 -34.33 -21.31
CA GLU A 546 16.33 -33.88 -20.35
C GLU A 546 15.94 -32.38 -20.52
N GLU A 547 16.59 -31.64 -21.44
CA GLU A 547 16.31 -30.21 -21.70
C GLU A 547 15.43 -29.94 -22.94
N GLU A 548 15.06 -30.94 -23.75
CA GLU A 548 14.25 -30.73 -24.97
C GLU A 548 12.72 -30.79 -24.78
N ASP A 549 12.20 -31.10 -23.57
CA ASP A 549 10.78 -31.45 -23.40
C ASP A 549 9.89 -30.40 -22.70
N LYS A 550 10.26 -29.11 -22.72
CA LYS A 550 9.44 -28.05 -22.09
C LYS A 550 9.38 -26.71 -22.83
N TRP A 551 8.91 -26.68 -24.09
CA TRP A 551 8.30 -25.46 -24.67
C TRP A 551 7.28 -25.81 -25.78
N GLU A 552 6.01 -25.99 -25.42
CA GLU A 552 4.90 -25.72 -26.34
C GLU A 552 3.83 -24.87 -25.63
N ILE A 553 3.79 -23.59 -26.00
CA ILE A 553 2.75 -22.62 -25.70
C ILE A 553 1.75 -22.70 -26.87
N VAL A 554 0.48 -22.98 -26.59
CA VAL A 554 -0.60 -22.86 -27.58
C VAL A 554 -1.29 -21.51 -27.39
N GLU A 555 -1.01 -20.60 -28.33
CA GLU A 555 -1.80 -19.41 -28.60
C GLU A 555 -3.16 -19.79 -29.22
N ALA A 556 -4.23 -19.12 -28.82
CA ALA A 556 -5.48 -19.12 -29.56
C ALA A 556 -6.19 -17.76 -29.44
N HIS A 557 -6.14 -16.97 -30.51
CA HIS A 557 -7.06 -15.87 -30.74
C HIS A 557 -7.90 -16.13 -32.00
N SER A 558 -9.22 -15.91 -31.83
CA SER A 558 -10.23 -15.37 -32.76
C SER A 558 -10.30 -15.93 -34.21
N ASP A 559 -11.44 -16.16 -34.85
CA ASP A 559 -12.69 -15.45 -34.77
C ASP A 559 -13.75 -16.13 -35.67
N SER A 560 -14.99 -15.67 -35.52
CA SER A 560 -16.08 -15.68 -36.50
C SER A 560 -16.92 -16.96 -36.72
N GLY A 561 -18.25 -16.76 -36.71
CA GLY A 561 -19.18 -17.61 -37.46
C GLY A 561 -20.53 -17.89 -36.81
N ARG A 562 -21.48 -16.95 -36.94
CA ARG A 562 -22.93 -17.25 -36.93
C ARG A 562 -23.24 -18.45 -37.84
N VAL A 563 -24.10 -19.39 -37.40
CA VAL A 563 -25.28 -19.88 -38.14
C VAL A 563 -26.25 -20.57 -37.16
N THR A 564 -27.46 -20.03 -37.07
CA THR A 564 -28.72 -20.68 -36.65
C THR A 564 -29.11 -21.83 -37.59
N VAL A 565 -29.53 -22.99 -37.08
CA VAL A 565 -30.69 -23.78 -37.59
C VAL A 565 -31.27 -24.67 -36.47
N LEU A 566 -32.57 -24.46 -36.19
CA LEU A 566 -33.70 -25.36 -35.85
C LEU A 566 -33.38 -26.87 -35.63
N ASP A 567 -34.00 -27.62 -34.70
CA ASP A 567 -35.38 -27.62 -34.17
C ASP A 567 -35.46 -27.66 -32.63
#